data_AF-A0A957U714-F1
#
_entry.id   AF-A0A957U714-F1
#
_cell.length_a   1.000
_cell.length_b   1.000
_cell.length_c   1.000
_cell.angle_alpha   90.00
_cell.angle_beta   90.00
_cell.angle_gamma   90.00
#
_symmetry.space_group_name_H-M   'P 1'
#
loop_
_entity.id
_entity.type
_entity.pdbx_description
1 polymer ?
#
loop_
_entity_poly.entity_id
_entity_poly.type
_entity_poly.pdbx_seq_one_letter_code
_entity_poly.pdbx_strand_id
1 'polypeptide(L)'
;MNTRNVFLINILLAVLWAAYQDQWSTNSLVIGFVVGYVLLSILHRGYGSLIFNVVSYVIFLIWSILKSSVQVARVVVEPTLKLDQGIVAIPLEART
;
A
#
# COMPACT_ATOMS: atom_id res chain seq x y z
N MET A 1 -5.14 -20.24 9.33
CA MET A 1 -6.19 -19.45 8.63
C MET A 1 -5.50 -18.65 7.54
N ASN A 2 -5.84 -18.83 6.26
CA ASN A 2 -5.15 -18.14 5.16
C ASN A 2 -5.39 -16.62 5.26
N THR A 3 -4.37 -15.80 5.00
CA THR A 3 -4.44 -14.33 5.05
C THR A 3 -5.58 -13.76 4.20
N ARG A 4 -5.93 -14.42 3.09
CA ARG A 4 -7.10 -14.07 2.25
C ARG A 4 -8.43 -14.15 3.02
N ASN A 5 -8.57 -15.12 3.93
CA ASN A 5 -9.80 -15.31 4.71
C ASN A 5 -9.90 -14.24 5.81
N VAL A 6 -8.77 -13.77 6.34
CA VAL A 6 -8.73 -12.74 7.40
C VAL A 6 -9.25 -11.40 6.86
N PHE A 7 -8.97 -11.06 5.60
CA PHE A 7 -9.52 -9.86 4.97
C PHE A 7 -11.04 -9.93 4.80
N LEU A 8 -11.57 -11.08 4.37
CA LEU A 8 -13.03 -11.28 4.27
C LEU A 8 -13.72 -11.18 5.63
N ILE A 9 -13.09 -11.72 6.67
CA ILE A 9 -13.57 -11.59 8.06
C ILE A 9 -13.56 -10.11 8.48
N ASN A 10 -12.56 -9.32 8.08
CA ASN A 10 -12.54 -7.88 8.38
C ASN A 10 -13.70 -7.12 7.73
N ILE A 11 -14.02 -7.43 6.47
CA ILE A 11 -15.16 -6.84 5.77
C ILE A 11 -16.47 -7.22 6.48
N LEU A 12 -16.62 -8.50 6.81
CA LEU A 12 -17.82 -8.98 7.50
C LEU A 12 -17.98 -8.29 8.86
N LEU A 13 -16.89 -8.10 9.60
CA LEU A 13 -16.88 -7.40 10.88
C LEU A 13 -17.24 -5.91 10.73
N ALA A 14 -16.76 -5.25 9.66
CA ALA A 14 -17.13 -3.87 9.36
C ALA A 14 -18.62 -3.72 9.03
N VAL A 15 -19.19 -4.66 8.27
CA VAL A 15 -20.63 -4.67 7.94
C VAL A 15 -21.48 -4.96 9.17
N LEU A 16 -21.10 -5.93 10.00
CA LEU A 16 -21.78 -6.22 11.26
C LEU A 16 -21.75 -5.02 12.21
N TRP A 17 -20.62 -4.34 12.28
CA TRP A 17 -20.49 -3.09 13.03
C TRP A 17 -21.43 -2.02 12.48
N ALA A 18 -21.38 -1.73 11.18
CA ALA A 18 -22.27 -0.73 10.58
C ALA A 18 -23.76 -1.06 10.77
N ALA A 19 -24.14 -2.35 10.74
CA ALA A 19 -25.49 -2.82 10.97
C ALA A 19 -25.94 -2.75 12.44
N TYR A 20 -24.99 -2.77 13.39
CA TYR A 20 -25.26 -2.58 14.82
C TYR A 20 -25.55 -1.11 15.16
N GLN A 21 -25.08 -0.17 14.32
CA GLN A 21 -25.30 1.26 14.52
C GLN A 21 -26.67 1.69 13.96
N ASP A 22 -27.36 2.52 14.74
CA ASP A 22 -28.70 3.05 14.40
C ASP A 22 -28.66 3.96 13.16
N GLN A 23 -27.51 4.60 12.92
CA GLN A 23 -27.25 5.39 11.72
C GLN A 23 -26.26 4.69 10.79
N TRP A 24 -26.78 4.28 9.64
CA TRP A 24 -26.02 3.72 8.54
C TRP A 24 -25.30 4.85 7.80
N SER A 25 -24.13 5.22 8.32
CA SER A 25 -23.24 6.21 7.73
C SER A 25 -21.98 5.54 7.20
N THR A 26 -21.43 6.08 6.11
CA THR A 26 -20.11 5.71 5.59
C THR A 26 -19.04 5.78 6.68
N ASN A 27 -19.17 6.71 7.63
CA ASN A 27 -18.25 6.85 8.75
C ASN A 27 -18.29 5.63 9.70
N SER A 28 -19.48 5.11 9.99
CA SER A 28 -19.66 3.92 10.84
C SER A 28 -19.00 2.69 10.22
N LEU A 29 -19.10 2.54 8.90
CA LEU A 29 -18.46 1.44 8.16
C LEU A 29 -16.93 1.53 8.19
N VAL A 30 -16.37 2.73 7.98
CA VAL A 30 -14.92 2.97 8.06
C VAL A 30 -14.40 2.66 9.47
N ILE A 31 -15.09 3.13 10.50
CA ILE A 31 -14.72 2.86 11.90
C ILE A 31 -14.75 1.36 12.18
N GLY A 32 -15.82 0.66 11.80
CA GLY A 32 -15.94 -0.79 11.97
C GLY A 32 -14.82 -1.57 11.26
N PHE A 33 -14.43 -1.12 10.07
CA PHE A 33 -13.31 -1.71 9.32
C PHE A 33 -11.97 -1.49 10.01
N VAL A 34 -11.72 -0.29 10.57
CA VAL A 34 -10.49 0.02 11.31
C VAL A 34 -10.42 -0.77 12.61
N VAL A 35 -11.52 -0.84 13.36
CA VAL A 35 -11.61 -1.60 14.61
C VAL A 35 -11.40 -3.09 14.35
N GLY A 36 -12.08 -3.65 13.35
CA GLY A 36 -11.88 -5.04 12.94
C GLY A 36 -10.45 -5.32 12.48
N TYR A 37 -9.84 -4.35 11.79
CA TYR A 37 -8.46 -4.45 11.34
C TYR A 37 -7.48 -4.52 12.53
N VAL A 38 -7.64 -3.65 13.53
CA VAL A 38 -6.81 -3.63 14.74
C VAL A 38 -6.97 -4.95 15.52
N LEU A 39 -8.19 -5.42 15.71
CA LEU A 39 -8.48 -6.70 16.37
C LEU A 39 -7.79 -7.87 15.66
N LEU A 40 -7.95 -7.98 14.35
CA LEU A 40 -7.35 -9.04 13.55
C LEU A 40 -5.82 -8.92 13.46
N SER A 41 -5.28 -7.70 13.50
CA SER A 41 -3.85 -7.45 13.55
C SER A 41 -3.22 -7.93 14.85
N ILE A 42 -3.93 -7.83 15.98
CA ILE A 42 -3.48 -8.37 17.28
C ILE A 42 -3.60 -9.90 17.28
N LEU A 43 -4.70 -10.43 16.77
CA LEU A 43 -5.01 -11.86 16.80
C LEU A 43 -4.20 -12.68 15.78
N HIS A 44 -3.78 -12.05 14.67
CA HIS A 44 -3.05 -12.70 13.60
C HIS A 44 -1.80 -11.90 13.21
N ARG A 45 -0.64 -12.39 13.68
CA ARG A 45 0.68 -11.71 13.62
C ARG A 45 1.18 -11.34 12.20
N GLY A 46 0.53 -11.82 11.14
CA GLY A 46 0.87 -11.51 9.73
C GLY A 46 -0.10 -10.58 8.99
N TYR A 47 -1.27 -10.27 9.56
CA TYR A 47 -2.25 -9.39 8.89
C TYR A 47 -1.86 -7.92 9.03
N GLY A 48 -1.38 -7.53 10.22
CA GLY A 48 -0.89 -6.18 10.49
C GLY A 48 0.32 -5.77 9.63
N SER A 49 1.25 -6.71 9.40
CA SER A 49 2.45 -6.44 8.59
C SER A 49 2.12 -6.24 7.12
N LEU A 50 1.04 -6.84 6.61
CA LEU A 50 0.68 -6.73 5.19
C LEU A 50 0.31 -5.29 4.83
N ILE A 51 -0.56 -4.65 5.60
CA ILE A 51 -0.95 -3.25 5.33
C ILE A 51 0.22 -2.32 5.59
N PHE A 52 0.99 -2.52 6.66
CA PHE A 52 2.18 -1.71 6.91
C PHE A 52 3.17 -1.78 5.74
N ASN A 53 3.43 -2.98 5.21
CA ASN A 53 4.31 -3.18 4.07
C ASN A 53 3.75 -2.54 2.79
N VAL A 54 2.44 -2.65 2.54
CA VAL A 54 1.79 -2.02 1.38
C VAL A 54 1.86 -0.51 1.48
N VAL A 55 1.52 0.07 2.64
CA VAL A 55 1.57 1.53 2.85
C VAL A 55 3.01 2.04 2.72
N SER A 56 3.97 1.36 3.34
CA SER A 56 5.39 1.68 3.22
C SER A 56 5.86 1.62 1.77
N TYR A 57 5.45 0.59 1.04
CA TYR A 57 5.76 0.44 -0.39
C TYR A 57 5.14 1.57 -1.23
N VAL A 58 3.89 1.95 -0.99
CA VAL A 58 3.23 3.05 -1.71
C VAL A 58 3.95 4.38 -1.46
N ILE A 59 4.31 4.67 -0.21
CA ILE A 59 5.07 5.89 0.14
C ILE A 59 6.43 5.87 -0.56
N PHE A 60 7.14 4.74 -0.50
CA PHE A 60 8.41 4.55 -1.19
C PHE A 60 8.29 4.74 -2.70
N LEU A 61 7.23 4.22 -3.31
CA LEU A 61 6.95 4.34 -4.74
C LEU A 61 6.74 5.81 -5.13
N ILE A 62 5.89 6.54 -4.40
CA ILE A 62 5.62 7.96 -4.64
C ILE A 62 6.92 8.76 -4.56
N TRP A 63 7.71 8.54 -3.51
CA TRP A 63 9.00 9.20 -3.35
C TRP A 63 9.96 8.89 -4.50
N SER A 64 10.01 7.64 -4.94
CA SER A 64 10.87 7.20 -6.05
C SER A 64 10.47 7.88 -7.37
N ILE A 65 9.17 8.02 -7.64
CA ILE A 65 8.64 8.73 -8.80
C ILE A 65 9.05 10.20 -8.75
N LEU A 66 8.80 10.88 -7.63
CA LEU A 66 9.16 12.30 -7.45
C LEU A 66 10.66 12.52 -7.66
N LYS A 67 11.50 11.67 -7.06
CA LYS A 67 12.95 11.74 -7.20
C LYS A 67 13.38 11.55 -8.66
N SER A 68 12.78 10.60 -9.37
CA SER A 68 13.05 10.35 -10.79
C SER A 68 12.67 11.56 -11.65
N SER A 69 11.50 12.16 -11.43
CA SER A 69 11.07 13.36 -12.15
C SER A 69 12.00 14.55 -11.90
N VAL A 70 12.42 14.78 -10.64
CA VAL A 70 13.36 15.84 -10.29
C VAL A 70 14.74 15.60 -10.92
N GLN A 71 15.21 14.36 -10.94
CA GLN A 71 16.48 14.00 -11.58
C GLN A 71 16.44 14.33 -13.07
N VAL A 72 15.38 13.94 -13.78
CA VAL A 72 15.20 14.26 -15.20
C VAL A 72 15.10 15.77 -15.41
N ALA A 73 14.33 16.49 -14.59
CA ALA A 73 14.19 17.94 -14.70
C ALA A 73 15.54 18.67 -14.55
N ARG A 74 16.39 18.24 -13.61
CA ARG A 74 17.75 18.80 -13.46
C ARG A 74 18.61 18.59 -14.70
N VAL A 75 18.58 17.39 -15.27
CA VAL A 75 19.33 17.07 -16.50
C VAL A 75 18.85 17.91 -17.68
N VAL A 76 17.55 18.20 -17.77
CA VAL A 76 16.97 19.03 -18.86
C VAL A 76 17.33 20.52 -18.72
N VAL A 77 17.41 21.04 -17.50
CA VAL A 77 17.75 22.46 -17.24
C VAL A 77 19.24 22.74 -17.40
N GLU A 78 20.09 21.73 -17.23
CA GLU A 78 21.53 21.90 -17.29
C GLU A 78 21.98 22.30 -18.72
N PRO A 79 22.74 23.40 -18.89
CA PRO A 79 23.08 23.93 -20.21
C PRO A 79 24.02 23.00 -21.01
N THR A 80 24.70 22.08 -20.33
CA THR A 80 25.50 21.02 -20.96
C THR A 80 24.90 19.66 -20.61
N LEU A 81 24.27 19.01 -21.58
CA LEU A 81 23.70 17.67 -21.44
C LEU A 81 24.83 16.63 -21.35
N LYS A 82 25.15 16.19 -20.15
CA LYS A 82 26.05 15.04 -19.91
C LYS A 82 25.23 13.74 -19.92
N LEU A 83 24.75 13.35 -21.09
CA LEU A 83 24.03 12.08 -21.27
C LEU A 83 25.02 10.99 -21.68
N ASP A 84 25.34 10.08 -20.77
CA ASP A 84 26.09 8.86 -21.10
C ASP A 84 25.09 7.74 -21.41
N GLN A 85 24.77 7.58 -22.69
CA GLN A 85 23.77 6.64 -23.18
C GLN A 85 24.39 5.26 -23.43
N GLY A 86 23.77 4.22 -22.86
CA GLY A 86 24.21 2.84 -23.03
C GLY A 86 23.08 1.85 -22.78
N ILE A 87 23.12 0.71 -23.47
CA ILE A 87 22.19 -0.40 -23.24
C ILE A 87 22.81 -1.30 -22.17
N VAL A 88 22.17 -1.38 -21.00
CA VAL A 88 22.62 -2.23 -19.89
C VAL A 88 21.66 -3.40 -19.72
N ALA A 89 22.17 -4.63 -19.83
CA ALA A 89 21.40 -5.84 -19.55
C ALA A 89 21.33 -6.08 -18.04
N ILE A 90 20.12 -6.13 -17.48
CA ILE A 90 19.89 -6.54 -16.08
C ILE A 90 19.24 -7.93 -16.12
N PRO A 91 19.97 -9.01 -15.77
CA PRO A 91 19.39 -10.35 -15.76
C PRO A 91 18.30 -10.45 -14.69
N LEU A 92 17.12 -10.96 -15.06
CA LEU A 92 16.01 -11.21 -14.14
C LEU A 92 16.01 -12.69 -13.72
N GLU A 93 15.95 -12.94 -12.41
CA GLU A 93 15.77 -14.29 -11.84
C GLU A 93 14.31 -14.56 -11.40
N ALA A 94 13.38 -13.67 -11.73
CA ALA A 94 12.00 -13.75 -11.26
C ALA A 94 11.25 -14.97 -11.83
N ARG A 95 10.54 -15.69 -10.97
CA ARG A 95 9.64 -16.81 -11.31
C ARG A 95 8.25 -16.49 -10.73
N THR A 96 7.21 -16.59 -11.55
CA THR A 96 5.79 -16.34 -11.21
C THR A 96 5.21 -17.32 -10.21
#